data_AF-A0A9P6M3P6-F1
#
_entry.id   AF-A0A9P6M3P6-F1
#
_cell.length_a   1.000
_cell.length_b   1.000
_cell.length_c   1.000
_cell.angle_alpha   90.00
_cell.angle_beta   90.00
_cell.angle_gamma   90.00
#
_symmetry.space_group_name_H-M   'P 1'
#
loop_
_entity.id
_entity.type
_entity.pdbx_description
1 polymer ?
#
loop_
_entity_poly.entity_id
_entity_poly.type
_entity_poly.pdbx_seq_one_letter_code
_entity_poly.pdbx_strand_id
1 'polypeptide(L)'
;MHDAVVLANCIYNMPDVSAVSMTAAFEEYYHQRFHRLDDQFKRSQTMMSVMTGKTWIQRMTRHAMLNYVPKWIQDRDFIKSFEYRPQVAWLPL
;
A
#
# COMPACT_ATOMS: atom_id res chain seq x y z
N MET A 1 -0.60 8.89 3.37
CA MET A 1 -0.43 9.07 4.82
C MET A 1 0.53 8.04 5.43
N HIS A 2 0.44 6.76 5.08
CA HIS A 2 1.34 5.72 5.63
C HIS A 2 2.84 6.00 5.37
N ASP A 3 3.18 6.52 4.19
CA ASP A 3 4.57 6.87 3.85
C ASP A 3 5.17 7.89 4.82
N ALA A 4 4.41 8.94 5.16
CA ALA A 4 4.86 9.97 6.07
C ALA A 4 5.12 9.41 7.48
N VAL A 5 4.26 8.51 7.96
CA VAL A 5 4.42 7.90 9.29
C VAL A 5 5.65 6.99 9.33
N VAL A 6 5.83 6.14 8.33
CA VAL A 6 6.99 5.23 8.28
C VAL A 6 8.28 6.02 8.13
N LEU A 7 8.32 7.01 7.25
CA LEU A 7 9.48 7.87 7.08
C LEU A 7 9.80 8.65 8.37
N ALA A 8 8.78 9.18 9.05
CA ALA A 8 8.98 9.87 10.33
C ALA A 8 9.57 8.95 11.40
N ASN A 9 9.16 7.67 11.45
CA ASN A 9 9.75 6.69 12.35
C ASN A 9 11.22 6.39 11.97
N CYS A 10 11.52 6.19 10.69
CA CYS A 10 12.90 5.97 10.22
C CYS A 10 13.81 7.16 10.56
N ILE A 11 13.33 8.39 10.35
CA ILE A 11 14.07 9.62 10.70
C ILE A 11 14.26 9.74 12.22
N TYR A 12 13.22 9.46 13.00
CA TYR A 12 13.30 9.52 14.47
C TYR A 12 14.30 8.51 15.04
N ASN A 13 14.38 7.32 14.43
CA ASN A 13 15.27 6.24 14.86
C ASN A 13 16.73 6.42 14.40
N MET A 14 17.07 7.49 13.68
CA MET A 14 18.46 7.74 13.27
C MET A 14 19.35 7.99 14.49
N PRO A 15 20.55 7.38 14.55
CA PRO A 15 21.46 7.59 15.67
C PRO A 15 22.13 8.98 15.64
N ASP A 16 22.31 9.56 14.45
CA ASP A 16 22.92 10.87 14.25
C ASP A 16 22.44 11.54 12.95
N VAL A 17 22.95 12.75 12.69
CA VAL A 17 22.64 13.56 11.50
C VAL A 17 23.71 13.38 10.40
N SER A 18 24.44 12.27 10.42
CA SER A 18 25.43 11.99 9.38
C SER A 18 24.74 11.58 8.06
N ALA A 19 25.39 11.85 6.94
CA ALA A 19 24.89 11.43 5.63
C ALA A 19 24.73 9.91 5.53
N VAL A 20 25.54 9.14 6.26
CA VAL A 20 25.47 7.67 6.32
C VAL A 20 24.18 7.23 6.99
N SER A 21 23.88 7.77 8.18
CA SER A 21 22.64 7.47 8.91
C SER A 21 21.39 7.89 8.15
N MET A 22 21.44 9.05 7.47
CA MET A 22 20.35 9.48 6.60
C MET A 22 20.11 8.50 5.45
N THR A 23 21.17 8.06 4.78
CA THR A 23 21.05 7.11 3.67
C THR A 23 20.47 5.78 4.15
N ALA A 24 20.97 5.26 5.27
CA ALA A 24 20.45 4.04 5.89
C ALA A 24 18.96 4.15 6.24
N ALA A 25 18.51 5.29 6.78
CA ALA A 25 17.09 5.52 7.09
C ALA A 25 16.20 5.53 5.84
N PHE A 26 16.67 6.09 4.72
CA PHE A 26 15.94 6.05 3.45
C PHE A 26 15.93 4.66 2.81
N GLU A 27 17.01 3.89 2.93
CA GLU A 27 17.05 2.49 2.51
C GLU A 27 16.05 1.65 3.32
N GLU A 28 16.02 1.83 4.64
CA GLU A 28 15.07 1.15 5.51
C GLU A 28 13.62 1.51 5.13
N TYR A 29 13.32 2.80 4.93
CA TYR A 29 12.03 3.26 4.44
C TYR A 29 11.66 2.57 3.11
N TYR A 30 12.59 2.51 2.16
CA TYR A 30 12.37 1.86 0.87
C TYR A 30 12.03 0.38 1.03
N HIS A 31 12.80 -0.37 1.84
CA HIS A 31 12.53 -1.77 2.12
C HIS A 31 11.15 -2.00 2.76
N GLN A 32 10.76 -1.14 3.69
CA GLN A 32 9.46 -1.24 4.36
C GLN A 32 8.27 -0.88 3.45
N ARG A 33 8.43 0.06 2.52
CA ARG A 33 7.30 0.61 1.73
C ARG A 33 7.21 0.15 0.29
N PHE A 34 8.32 -0.15 -0.37
CA PHE A 34 8.33 -0.37 -1.82
C PHE A 34 7.38 -1.49 -2.25
N HIS A 35 7.45 -2.67 -1.61
CA HIS A 35 6.58 -3.80 -1.94
C HIS A 35 5.09 -3.46 -1.79
N ARG A 36 4.72 -2.74 -0.73
CA ARG A 36 3.33 -2.34 -0.47
C ARG A 36 2.83 -1.31 -1.48
N LEU A 37 3.71 -0.41 -1.91
CA LEU A 37 3.40 0.60 -2.91
C LEU A 37 3.18 -0.06 -4.28
N ASP A 38 4.03 -1.01 -4.66
CA ASP A 38 3.87 -1.78 -5.90
C ASP A 38 2.54 -2.58 -5.92
N ASP A 39 2.22 -3.26 -4.82
CA ASP A 39 0.94 -3.97 -4.68
C ASP A 39 -0.28 -3.04 -4.80
N GLN A 40 -0.22 -1.86 -4.15
CA GLN A 40 -1.27 -0.85 -4.25
C GLN A 40 -1.37 -0.28 -5.67
N PHE A 41 -0.24 -0.07 -6.34
CA PHE A 41 -0.21 0.42 -7.71
C PHE A 41 -0.87 -0.58 -8.66
N LYS A 42 -0.47 -1.86 -8.62
CA LYS A 42 -1.09 -2.94 -9.41
C LYS A 42 -2.58 -3.06 -9.15
N ARG A 43 -3.00 -2.98 -7.88
CA ARG A 43 -4.42 -2.99 -7.50
C ARG A 43 -5.17 -1.80 -8.09
N SER A 44 -4.62 -0.59 -8.00
CA SER A 44 -5.28 0.61 -8.55
C SER A 44 -5.41 0.55 -10.07
N GLN A 45 -4.39 0.05 -10.78
CA GLN A 45 -4.44 -0.16 -12.22
C GLN A 45 -5.50 -1.20 -12.62
N THR A 46 -5.63 -2.28 -11.84
CA THR A 46 -6.65 -3.31 -12.04
C THR A 46 -8.04 -2.73 -11.82
N MET A 47 -8.25 -1.99 -10.72
CA MET A 47 -9.52 -1.34 -10.42
C MET A 47 -9.91 -0.33 -11.51
N MET A 48 -8.96 0.48 -11.96
CA MET A 48 -9.17 1.42 -13.07
C MET A 48 -9.58 0.71 -14.35
N SER A 49 -8.97 -0.44 -14.66
CA SER A 49 -9.31 -1.26 -15.82
C SER A 49 -10.74 -1.82 -15.72
N VAL A 50 -11.16 -2.24 -14.53
CA VAL A 50 -12.52 -2.71 -14.26
C VAL A 50 -13.54 -1.58 -14.40
N MET A 51 -13.24 -0.39 -13.87
CA MET A 51 -14.15 0.76 -13.93
C MET A 51 -14.31 1.32 -15.35
N THR A 52 -13.21 1.44 -16.10
CA THR A 52 -13.24 2.03 -17.44
C THR A 52 -13.80 1.08 -18.50
N GLY A 53 -13.55 -0.23 -18.42
CA GLY A 53 -14.20 -1.23 -19.29
C GLY A 53 -14.04 -0.98 -20.80
N LYS A 54 -12.93 -0.35 -21.22
CA LYS A 54 -12.71 0.09 -22.61
C LYS A 54 -12.50 -1.09 -23.54
N THR A 55 -11.82 -2.15 -23.10
CA THR A 55 -11.58 -3.35 -23.90
C THR A 55 -12.57 -4.47 -23.58
N TRP A 56 -12.78 -5.39 -24.52
CA TRP A 56 -13.67 -6.54 -24.35
C TRP A 56 -13.26 -7.40 -23.14
N ILE A 57 -11.96 -7.62 -22.95
CA ILE A 57 -11.41 -8.33 -21.79
C ILE A 57 -11.79 -7.61 -20.49
N GLN A 58 -11.63 -6.28 -20.41
CA GLN A 58 -12.00 -5.52 -19.21
C GLN A 58 -13.50 -5.61 -18.90
N ARG A 59 -14.36 -5.65 -19.93
CA ARG A 59 -15.81 -5.83 -19.75
C ARG A 59 -16.14 -7.21 -19.18
N MET A 60 -15.48 -8.26 -19.67
CA MET A 60 -15.60 -9.62 -19.16
C MET A 60 -15.14 -9.70 -17.70
N THR A 61 -13.96 -9.15 -17.39
CA THR A 61 -13.43 -9.09 -16.02
C THR A 61 -14.37 -8.35 -15.07
N ARG A 62 -14.92 -7.20 -15.49
CA ARG A 62 -15.92 -6.45 -14.71
C ARG A 62 -17.17 -7.27 -14.48
N HIS A 63 -17.71 -7.91 -15.52
CA HIS A 63 -18.91 -8.73 -15.38
C HIS A 63 -18.67 -9.88 -14.41
N ALA A 64 -17.51 -10.52 -14.48
CA ALA A 64 -17.15 -11.58 -13.54
C ALA A 64 -16.97 -11.05 -12.10
N MET A 65 -16.28 -9.93 -11.93
CA MET A 65 -16.07 -9.33 -10.61
C MET A 65 -17.36 -8.87 -9.94
N LEU A 66 -18.30 -8.30 -10.68
CA LEU A 66 -19.54 -7.77 -10.11
C LEU A 66 -20.61 -8.85 -9.89
N ASN A 67 -20.63 -9.93 -10.68
CA ASN A 67 -21.70 -10.94 -10.60
C ASN A 67 -21.27 -12.25 -9.92
N TYR A 68 -19.97 -12.62 -10.00
CA TYR A 68 -19.51 -13.93 -9.51
C TYR A 68 -18.60 -13.85 -8.30
N VAL A 69 -18.07 -12.69 -7.91
CA VAL A 69 -17.21 -12.59 -6.72
C VAL A 69 -18.09 -12.60 -5.46
N PRO A 70 -17.97 -13.62 -4.60
CA PRO A 70 -18.72 -13.68 -3.36
C PRO A 70 -18.30 -12.58 -2.39
N LYS A 71 -19.26 -12.13 -1.57
CA LYS A 71 -19.03 -11.08 -0.56
C LYS A 71 -17.87 -11.38 0.39
N TRP A 72 -17.68 -12.62 0.81
CA TRP A 72 -16.57 -13.00 1.70
C TRP A 72 -15.18 -12.75 1.09
N ILE A 73 -15.05 -12.83 -0.24
CA ILE A 73 -13.80 -12.49 -0.93
C ILE A 73 -13.57 -10.98 -0.86
N GLN A 74 -14.62 -10.19 -1.12
CA GLN A 74 -14.55 -8.72 -1.03
C GLN A 74 -14.22 -8.27 0.39
N ASP A 75 -14.87 -8.86 1.39
CA ASP A 75 -14.62 -8.54 2.80
C ASP A 75 -13.19 -8.93 3.21
N ARG A 76 -12.67 -10.07 2.75
CA ARG A 76 -11.27 -10.46 2.97
C ARG A 76 -10.29 -9.48 2.30
N ASP A 77 -10.58 -9.04 1.09
CA ASP A 77 -9.76 -8.08 0.35
C ASP A 77 -9.74 -6.71 1.04
N PHE A 78 -10.90 -6.29 1.55
CA PHE A 78 -11.08 -5.10 2.35
C PHE A 78 -10.27 -5.18 3.65
N ILE A 79 -10.41 -6.25 4.43
CA ILE A 79 -9.66 -6.46 5.68
C ILE A 79 -8.15 -6.39 5.43
N LYS A 80 -7.65 -7.10 4.41
CA LYS A 80 -6.22 -7.05 4.03
C LYS A 80 -5.74 -5.64 3.70
N SER A 81 -6.60 -4.82 3.11
CA SER A 81 -6.26 -3.43 2.78
C SER A 81 -6.09 -2.55 4.02
N PHE A 82 -6.66 -2.95 5.17
CA PHE A 82 -6.53 -2.27 6.45
C PHE A 82 -5.58 -2.93 7.45
N GLU A 83 -4.98 -4.06 7.09
CA GLU A 83 -4.04 -4.80 7.93
C GLU A 83 -2.79 -3.96 8.26
N TYR A 84 -2.35 -3.15 7.31
CA TYR A 84 -1.18 -2.29 7.50
C TYR A 84 -1.56 -0.86 7.86
N ARG A 85 -1.32 -0.51 9.12
CA ARG A 85 -1.55 0.83 9.66
C ARG A 85 -0.33 1.24 10.50
N PRO A 86 0.74 1.75 9.87
CA PRO A 86 1.89 2.24 10.61
C PRO A 86 1.44 3.36 11.55
N GLN A 87 1.92 3.32 12.78
CA GLN A 87 1.69 4.35 13.80
C GLN A 87 3.00 5.06 14.09
N VAL A 88 2.89 6.30 14.55
CA VAL A 88 4.04 7.10 14.96
C VAL A 88 4.56 6.52 16.28
N ALA A 89 5.76 5.95 16.27
CA ALA A 89 6.28 5.18 17.40
C ALA A 89 6.67 6.04 18.61
N TRP A 90 6.84 7.34 18.41
CA TRP A 90 7.33 8.30 19.40
C TRP A 90 6.24 9.21 19.98
N LEU A 91 4.99 9.06 19.54
CA LEU A 91 3.85 9.75 20.15
C LEU A 91 3.19 8.85 21.20
N PRO A 92 2.73 9.41 22.34
CA PRO A 92 1.94 8.65 23.30
C PRO A 92 0.61 8.20 22.67
N LEU A 93 0.18 6.99 23.04
CA LEU A 93 -1.07 6.36 22.60
C LEU A 93 -2.31 6.99 23.24
#